data_AF-A0A4V3BFV2-F1
#
_entry.id   AF-A0A4V3BFV2-F1
#
_cell.length_a   1.000
_cell.length_b   1.000
_cell.length_c   1.000
_cell.angle_alpha   90.00
_cell.angle_beta   90.00
_cell.angle_gamma   90.00
#
_symmetry.space_group_name_H-M   'P 1'
#
loop_
_entity.id
_entity.type
_entity.pdbx_description
1 polymer ?
#
loop_
_entity_poly.entity_id
_entity_poly.type
_entity_poly.pdbx_seq_one_letter_code
_entity_poly.pdbx_strand_id
1 'polypeptide(L)'
;MQMDYDMLMNMLEGLFERIKQEAIMENRTGNIETFKVKYGIKSEEKRAFSFNEKAKILIIGLNNATIKTKDLDGIFKAASIPGQFEVISYDEATNFDLRALEYTTAYSDIFIGTVPHSMKGMEGSSSGLKKLEDGSEHIYPKVHIMRKGNQELGINKTNLKTAIQQSALMELMRAG
;
A
#
# COMPACT_ATOMS: atom_id res chain seq x y z
N MET A 1 9.77 10.12 40.21
CA MET A 1 9.62 8.66 40.30
C MET A 1 9.30 8.15 38.91
N GLN A 2 10.10 7.23 38.38
CA GLN A 2 9.85 6.61 37.08
C GLN A 2 9.00 5.36 37.34
N MET A 3 7.91 5.19 36.59
CA MET A 3 7.12 3.96 36.64
C MET A 3 7.96 2.80 36.08
N ASP A 4 7.78 1.61 36.66
CA ASP A 4 8.30 0.40 36.04
C ASP A 4 7.56 0.08 34.74
N TYR A 5 8.14 -0.82 33.96
CA TYR A 5 7.64 -1.17 32.63
C TYR A 5 6.22 -1.75 32.68
N ASP A 6 5.92 -2.64 33.62
CA ASP A 6 4.63 -3.31 33.70
C ASP A 6 3.52 -2.33 34.11
N MET A 7 3.79 -1.45 35.06
CA MET A 7 2.88 -0.37 35.44
C MET A 7 2.64 0.60 34.27
N LEU A 8 3.67 0.94 33.51
CA LEU A 8 3.56 1.77 32.32
C LEU A 8 2.68 1.11 31.25
N MET A 9 2.93 -0.16 30.96
CA MET A 9 2.16 -0.89 29.95
C MET A 9 0.68 -1.05 30.34
N ASN A 10 0.41 -1.37 31.60
CA ASN A 10 -0.97 -1.46 32.11
C ASN A 10 -1.70 -0.10 32.02
N MET A 11 -1.02 1.00 32.34
CA MET A 11 -1.59 2.35 32.20
C MET A 11 -1.90 2.69 30.73
N LEU A 12 -0.99 2.34 29.82
CA LEU A 12 -1.16 2.59 28.39
C LEU A 12 -2.30 1.75 27.79
N GLU A 13 -2.45 0.50 28.19
CA GLU A 13 -3.55 -0.35 27.73
C GLU A 13 -4.92 0.23 28.13
N GLY A 14 -5.06 0.67 29.38
CA GLY A 14 -6.27 1.34 29.84
C GLY A 14 -6.54 2.66 29.10
N LEU A 15 -5.49 3.42 28.76
CA LEU A 15 -5.61 4.64 27.97
C LEU A 15 -6.10 4.33 26.54
N PHE A 16 -5.51 3.33 25.88
CA PHE A 16 -5.87 2.97 24.50
C PHE A 16 -7.30 2.48 24.40
N GLU A 17 -7.77 1.62 25.31
CA GLU A 17 -9.16 1.17 25.32
C GLU A 17 -10.13 2.35 25.54
N ARG A 18 -9.77 3.31 26.41
CA ARG A 18 -10.61 4.50 26.62
C ARG A 18 -10.70 5.37 25.37
N ILE A 19 -9.57 5.66 24.72
CA ILE A 19 -9.52 6.46 23.49
C ILE A 19 -10.33 5.77 22.37
N LYS A 20 -10.22 4.44 22.27
CA LYS A 20 -10.98 3.63 21.30
C LYS A 20 -12.49 3.71 21.53
N GLN A 21 -12.96 3.56 22.78
CA GLN A 21 -14.39 3.69 23.09
C GLN A 21 -14.91 5.11 22.79
N GLU A 22 -14.11 6.13 23.11
CA GLU A 22 -14.44 7.52 22.79
C GLU A 22 -14.59 7.71 21.28
N ALA A 23 -13.64 7.22 20.48
CA ALA A 23 -13.72 7.30 19.01
C ALA A 23 -15.01 6.66 18.46
N ILE A 24 -15.40 5.50 18.98
CA ILE A 24 -16.61 4.78 18.58
C ILE A 24 -17.87 5.59 18.92
N MET A 25 -17.92 6.17 20.12
CA MET A 25 -19.06 6.99 20.55
C MET A 25 -19.19 8.26 19.71
N GLU A 26 -18.09 9.01 19.55
CA GLU A 26 -18.07 10.24 18.77
C GLU A 26 -18.49 9.97 17.32
N ASN A 27 -18.01 8.87 16.71
CA ASN A 27 -18.45 8.44 15.39
C ASN A 27 -19.95 8.13 15.32
N ARG A 28 -20.50 7.39 16.30
CA ARG A 28 -21.93 7.07 16.37
C ARG A 28 -22.80 8.32 16.51
N THR A 29 -22.28 9.37 17.16
CA THR A 29 -22.98 10.64 17.37
C THR A 29 -22.73 11.68 16.28
N GLY A 30 -21.96 11.35 15.24
CA GLY A 30 -21.64 12.27 14.13
C GLY A 30 -20.59 13.33 14.45
N ASN A 31 -19.84 13.18 15.55
CA ASN A 31 -18.90 14.16 16.09
C ASN A 31 -17.42 13.79 15.88
N ILE A 32 -17.14 12.87 14.95
CA ILE A 32 -15.79 12.33 14.75
C ILE A 32 -14.73 13.38 14.42
N GLU A 33 -15.11 14.50 13.78
CA GLU A 33 -14.18 15.61 13.49
C GLU A 33 -13.69 16.31 14.77
N THR A 34 -14.54 16.42 15.79
CA THR A 34 -14.17 16.96 17.11
C THR A 34 -13.15 16.06 17.79
N PHE A 35 -13.38 14.74 17.74
CA PHE A 35 -12.43 13.75 18.24
C PHE A 35 -11.08 13.85 17.51
N LYS A 36 -11.11 14.00 16.18
CA LYS A 36 -9.90 14.17 15.36
C LYS A 36 -9.08 15.38 15.79
N VAL A 37 -9.71 16.55 15.92
CA VAL A 37 -9.07 17.78 16.40
C VAL A 37 -8.49 17.59 17.81
N LYS A 38 -9.26 16.99 18.73
CA LYS A 38 -8.87 16.76 20.12
C LYS A 38 -7.56 15.97 20.24
N TYR A 39 -7.37 14.95 19.40
CA TYR A 39 -6.17 14.10 19.42
C TYR A 39 -5.13 14.47 18.36
N GLY A 40 -5.26 15.61 17.69
CA GLY A 40 -4.33 16.05 16.63
C GLY A 40 -4.33 15.13 15.40
N ILE A 41 -5.39 14.36 15.21
CA ILE A 41 -5.60 13.52 14.04
C ILE A 41 -6.06 14.44 12.91
N LYS A 42 -5.14 14.86 12.05
CA LYS A 42 -5.50 15.64 10.87
C LYS A 42 -6.51 14.87 10.02
N SER A 43 -7.65 15.48 9.71
CA SER A 43 -8.53 15.02 8.63
C SER A 43 -7.72 15.05 7.34
N GLU A 44 -7.58 13.89 6.69
CA GLU A 44 -6.81 13.60 5.47
C GLU A 44 -6.22 14.81 4.72
N GLU A 45 -5.16 15.41 5.28
CA GLU A 45 -4.03 15.74 4.42
C GLU A 45 -3.56 14.36 3.96
N LYS A 46 -3.85 14.00 2.69
CA LYS A 46 -3.32 12.81 2.00
C LYS A 46 -2.01 12.46 2.66
N ARG A 47 -1.94 11.37 3.45
CA ARG A 47 -0.70 10.98 4.11
C ARG A 47 0.33 10.98 2.99
N ALA A 48 1.24 11.95 3.05
CA ALA A 48 2.40 11.96 2.19
C ALA A 48 3.12 10.68 2.58
N PHE A 49 2.90 9.64 1.79
CA PHE A 49 3.63 8.40 1.94
C PHE A 49 5.09 8.76 2.05
N SER A 50 5.72 8.32 3.13
CA SER A 50 7.11 8.65 3.44
C SER A 50 8.07 7.83 2.58
N PHE A 51 7.85 7.79 1.27
CA PHE A 51 8.82 7.30 0.31
C PHE A 51 9.58 8.50 -0.27
N ASN A 52 10.85 8.28 -0.63
CA ASN A 52 11.64 9.30 -1.31
C ASN A 52 11.60 9.08 -2.82
N GLU A 53 12.17 10.02 -3.56
CA GLU A 53 12.31 9.97 -5.02
C GLU A 53 12.98 8.71 -5.59
N LYS A 54 13.69 7.92 -4.76
CA LYS A 54 14.35 6.66 -5.15
C LYS A 54 13.49 5.43 -4.93
N ALA A 55 12.28 5.58 -4.38
CA ALA A 55 11.38 4.47 -4.20
C ALA A 55 10.99 3.83 -5.55
N LYS A 56 10.65 2.55 -5.50
CA LYS A 56 10.29 1.75 -6.67
C LYS A 56 8.79 1.51 -6.73
N ILE A 57 8.31 1.16 -7.92
CA ILE A 57 6.98 0.56 -8.10
C ILE A 57 7.14 -0.96 -8.04
N LEU A 58 6.45 -1.62 -7.12
CA LEU A 58 6.42 -3.08 -7.04
C LEU A 58 5.36 -3.65 -7.97
N ILE A 59 5.72 -4.58 -8.84
CA ILE A 59 4.80 -5.23 -9.79
C ILE A 59 4.66 -6.70 -9.41
N ILE A 60 3.48 -7.09 -8.94
CA ILE A 60 3.17 -8.45 -8.49
C ILE A 60 2.24 -9.15 -9.49
N GLY A 61 2.58 -10.40 -9.84
CA GLY A 61 1.75 -11.20 -10.74
C GLY A 61 1.98 -10.88 -12.21
N LEU A 62 3.16 -10.36 -12.56
CA LEU A 62 3.55 -10.17 -13.95
C LEU A 62 3.76 -11.54 -14.62
N ASN A 63 3.13 -11.74 -15.77
CA ASN A 63 3.41 -12.87 -16.64
C ASN A 63 4.53 -12.49 -17.62
N ASN A 64 5.72 -13.06 -17.41
CA ASN A 64 6.93 -12.81 -18.21
C ASN A 64 6.79 -13.20 -19.70
N ALA A 65 5.79 -14.02 -20.06
CA ALA A 65 5.47 -14.30 -21.46
C ALA A 65 4.82 -13.10 -22.16
N THR A 66 4.12 -12.23 -21.43
CA THR A 66 3.37 -11.10 -21.99
C THR A 66 4.18 -9.80 -21.98
N ILE A 67 4.96 -9.57 -20.93
CA ILE A 67 5.81 -8.37 -20.78
C ILE A 67 7.18 -8.84 -20.33
N LYS A 68 8.21 -8.56 -21.13
CA LYS A 68 9.59 -8.88 -20.79
C LYS A 68 10.22 -7.74 -20.01
N THR A 69 11.30 -8.00 -19.28
CA THR A 69 12.06 -6.97 -18.54
C THR A 69 12.47 -5.79 -19.43
N LYS A 70 12.90 -6.06 -20.67
CA LYS A 70 13.23 -5.01 -21.66
C LYS A 70 12.06 -4.07 -21.99
N ASP A 71 10.83 -4.59 -21.96
CA ASP A 71 9.63 -3.80 -22.20
C ASP A 71 9.35 -2.89 -21.00
N LEU A 72 9.54 -3.41 -19.76
CA LEU A 72 9.45 -2.61 -18.53
C LEU A 72 10.49 -1.49 -18.54
N ASP A 73 11.75 -1.79 -18.85
CA ASP A 73 12.80 -0.78 -18.92
C ASP A 73 12.43 0.34 -19.90
N GLY A 74 11.90 -0.01 -21.08
CA GLY A 74 11.45 0.97 -22.06
C GLY A 74 10.28 1.82 -21.56
N ILE A 75 9.30 1.20 -20.88
CA ILE A 75 8.12 1.88 -20.32
C ILE A 75 8.54 2.85 -19.20
N PHE A 76 9.34 2.40 -18.24
CA PHE A 76 9.78 3.21 -17.11
C PHE A 76 10.73 4.33 -17.54
N LYS A 77 11.61 4.09 -18.53
CA LYS A 77 12.42 5.15 -19.15
C LYS A 77 11.55 6.21 -19.83
N ALA A 78 10.52 5.80 -20.58
CA ALA A 78 9.61 6.74 -21.24
C ALA A 78 8.78 7.56 -20.24
N ALA A 79 8.61 7.07 -19.01
CA ALA A 79 7.96 7.78 -17.90
C ALA A 79 8.94 8.62 -17.06
N SER A 80 10.21 8.74 -17.46
CA SER A 80 11.26 9.46 -16.74
C SER A 80 11.61 8.91 -15.35
N ILE A 81 11.28 7.64 -15.08
CA ILE A 81 11.59 6.94 -13.82
C ILE A 81 12.37 5.63 -14.10
N PRO A 82 13.54 5.72 -14.77
CA PRO A 82 14.26 4.55 -15.27
C PRO A 82 14.69 3.62 -14.15
N GLY A 83 14.37 2.32 -14.27
CA GLY A 83 14.77 1.29 -13.31
C GLY A 83 14.09 1.37 -11.94
N GLN A 84 13.12 2.27 -11.75
CA GLN A 84 12.35 2.40 -10.49
C GLN A 84 11.22 1.37 -10.41
N PHE A 85 11.53 0.11 -10.67
CA PHE A 85 10.59 -0.99 -10.55
C PHE A 85 11.24 -2.23 -9.97
N GLU A 86 10.39 -3.09 -9.41
CA GLU A 86 10.74 -4.43 -8.99
C GLU A 86 9.60 -5.38 -9.40
N VAL A 87 9.94 -6.60 -9.79
CA VAL A 87 8.95 -7.58 -10.26
C VAL A 87 8.98 -8.80 -9.37
N ILE A 88 7.79 -9.17 -8.91
CA ILE A 88 7.50 -10.49 -8.35
C ILE A 88 6.60 -11.18 -9.37
N SER A 89 7.13 -12.20 -10.02
CA SER A 89 6.38 -12.97 -11.01
C SER A 89 5.20 -13.71 -10.37
N TYR A 90 4.29 -14.20 -11.22
CA TYR A 90 3.17 -15.03 -10.75
C TYR A 90 3.62 -16.22 -9.89
N ASP A 91 4.70 -16.90 -10.30
CA ASP A 91 5.20 -18.10 -9.62
C ASP A 91 5.86 -17.75 -8.28
N GLU A 92 6.55 -16.61 -8.20
CA GLU A 92 7.19 -16.11 -6.97
C GLU A 92 6.18 -15.55 -5.96
N ALA A 93 5.04 -15.04 -6.43
CA ALA A 93 4.03 -14.39 -5.60
C ALA A 93 3.50 -15.31 -4.48
N THR A 94 3.42 -16.63 -4.72
CA THR A 94 2.98 -17.61 -3.70
C THR A 94 3.88 -17.57 -2.45
N ASN A 95 5.18 -17.33 -2.63
CA ASN A 95 6.17 -17.35 -1.57
C ASN A 95 6.49 -15.98 -0.99
N PHE A 96 5.99 -14.92 -1.61
CA PHE A 96 6.21 -13.55 -1.16
C PHE A 96 5.37 -13.28 0.10
N ASP A 97 6.01 -12.68 1.10
CA ASP A 97 5.38 -12.34 2.38
C ASP A 97 4.88 -10.89 2.34
N LEU A 98 3.55 -10.72 2.34
CA LEU A 98 2.93 -9.40 2.29
C LEU A 98 3.31 -8.52 3.49
N ARG A 99 3.72 -9.11 4.62
CA ARG A 99 4.18 -8.35 5.79
C ARG A 99 5.41 -7.50 5.51
N ALA A 100 6.23 -7.88 4.52
CA ALA A 100 7.37 -7.09 4.10
C ALA A 100 6.97 -5.75 3.45
N LEU A 101 5.70 -5.59 3.07
CA LEU A 101 5.15 -4.36 2.51
C LEU A 101 4.52 -3.43 3.55
N GLU A 102 4.34 -3.90 4.79
CA GLU A 102 3.75 -3.11 5.86
C GLU A 102 4.71 -1.97 6.24
N TYR A 103 4.24 -0.73 6.10
CA TYR A 103 4.96 0.51 6.43
C TYR A 103 6.30 0.70 5.70
N THR A 104 6.53 -0.03 4.61
CA THR A 104 7.76 0.10 3.83
C THR A 104 7.83 1.45 3.11
N THR A 105 9.04 2.00 3.02
CA THR A 105 9.34 3.21 2.24
C THR A 105 10.10 2.88 0.96
N ALA A 106 10.43 1.59 0.75
CA ALA A 106 11.14 1.12 -0.44
C ALA A 106 10.28 1.19 -1.71
N TYR A 107 8.95 1.13 -1.54
CA TYR A 107 7.98 1.18 -2.62
C TYR A 107 7.01 2.34 -2.45
N SER A 108 6.71 3.02 -3.55
CA SER A 108 5.68 4.05 -3.61
C SER A 108 4.30 3.48 -3.91
N ASP A 109 4.27 2.46 -4.77
CA ASP A 109 3.08 1.87 -5.34
C ASP A 109 3.27 0.36 -5.50
N ILE A 110 2.15 -0.37 -5.44
CA ILE A 110 2.07 -1.80 -5.72
C ILE A 110 1.07 -2.00 -6.86
N PHE A 111 1.54 -2.52 -7.99
CA PHE A 111 0.69 -2.92 -9.11
C PHE A 111 0.47 -4.41 -9.05
N ILE A 112 -0.75 -4.83 -8.78
CA ILE A 112 -1.09 -6.25 -8.60
C ILE A 112 -2.00 -6.75 -9.73
N GLY A 113 -1.50 -7.75 -10.45
CA GLY A 113 -2.23 -8.45 -11.51
C GLY A 113 -2.90 -9.72 -11.01
N THR A 114 -2.96 -10.73 -11.89
CA THR A 114 -3.36 -12.08 -11.49
C THR A 114 -2.35 -12.61 -10.48
N VAL A 115 -2.82 -13.09 -9.33
CA VAL A 115 -1.97 -13.71 -8.31
C VAL A 115 -2.55 -15.08 -7.90
N PRO A 116 -1.72 -16.00 -7.39
CA PRO A 116 -2.20 -17.24 -6.79
C PRO A 116 -3.23 -16.98 -5.68
N HIS A 117 -4.12 -17.94 -5.45
CA HIS A 117 -5.13 -17.84 -4.39
C HIS A 117 -4.53 -17.72 -2.98
N SER A 118 -3.29 -18.19 -2.78
CA SER A 118 -2.57 -18.14 -1.51
C SER A 118 -1.23 -17.40 -1.67
N MET A 119 -1.01 -16.42 -0.80
CA MET A 119 0.28 -15.74 -0.57
C MET A 119 0.63 -15.82 0.92
N LYS A 120 1.91 -15.64 1.28
CA LYS A 120 2.32 -15.63 2.69
C LYS A 120 1.92 -14.31 3.37
N GLY A 121 1.66 -14.39 4.68
CA GLY A 121 1.27 -13.21 5.47
C GLY A 121 -0.21 -12.83 5.34
N MET A 122 -1.09 -13.73 4.92
CA MET A 122 -2.55 -13.50 4.75
C MET A 122 -3.38 -13.68 6.04
N GLU A 123 -2.78 -13.71 7.23
CA GLU A 123 -3.49 -13.98 8.48
C GLU A 123 -4.75 -13.11 8.65
N GLY A 124 -5.92 -13.76 8.71
CA GLY A 124 -7.22 -13.10 8.88
C GLY A 124 -7.91 -12.59 7.60
N SER A 125 -7.30 -12.70 6.40
CA SER A 125 -7.88 -12.22 5.14
C SER A 125 -8.20 -13.35 4.17
N SER A 126 -9.31 -13.23 3.44
CA SER A 126 -9.76 -14.24 2.47
C SER A 126 -8.93 -14.27 1.17
N SER A 127 -8.19 -13.20 0.86
CA SER A 127 -7.24 -13.13 -0.25
C SER A 127 -6.14 -12.10 0.01
N GLY A 128 -4.94 -12.33 -0.53
CA GLY A 128 -3.81 -11.38 -0.42
C GLY A 128 -4.10 -10.05 -1.12
N LEU A 129 -4.84 -10.10 -2.23
CA LEU A 129 -5.29 -8.91 -2.95
C LEU A 129 -6.22 -8.05 -2.08
N LYS A 130 -7.19 -8.66 -1.39
CA LYS A 130 -8.10 -7.92 -0.51
C LYS A 130 -7.36 -7.32 0.68
N LYS A 131 -6.41 -8.04 1.26
CA LYS A 131 -5.56 -7.52 2.35
C LYS A 131 -4.79 -6.27 1.91
N LEU A 132 -4.21 -6.30 0.71
CA LEU A 132 -3.50 -5.15 0.13
C LEU A 132 -4.44 -3.98 -0.17
N GLU A 133 -5.61 -4.24 -0.76
CA GLU A 133 -6.63 -3.23 -1.05
C GLU A 133 -7.12 -2.53 0.22
N ASP A 134 -7.52 -3.30 1.24
CA ASP A 134 -8.05 -2.78 2.50
C ASP A 134 -7.01 -1.96 3.29
N GLY A 135 -5.72 -2.31 3.15
CA GLY A 135 -4.60 -1.59 3.80
C GLY A 135 -3.92 -0.55 2.91
N SER A 136 -4.39 -0.37 1.67
CA SER A 136 -3.80 0.59 0.72
C SER A 136 -3.83 1.97 1.32
N GLU A 137 -2.77 2.72 1.10
CA GLU A 137 -2.63 4.10 1.55
C GLU A 137 -2.57 4.31 3.09
N HIS A 138 -2.59 3.23 3.88
CA HIS A 138 -2.54 3.29 5.35
C HIS A 138 -1.51 2.37 5.99
N ILE A 139 -1.40 1.14 5.47
CA ILE A 139 -0.49 0.09 5.93
C ILE A 139 0.48 -0.25 4.80
N TYR A 140 -0.02 -0.31 3.56
CA TYR A 140 0.77 -0.59 2.36
C TYR A 140 0.96 0.67 1.52
N PRO A 141 2.00 0.70 0.66
CA PRO A 141 2.08 1.63 -0.47
C PRO A 141 0.79 1.66 -1.30
N LYS A 142 0.59 2.70 -2.12
CA LYS A 142 -0.62 2.86 -2.93
C LYS A 142 -0.83 1.65 -3.83
N VAL A 143 -1.93 0.92 -3.63
CA VAL A 143 -2.22 -0.32 -4.36
C VAL A 143 -3.07 -0.03 -5.59
N HIS A 144 -2.64 -0.57 -6.74
CA HIS A 144 -3.38 -0.52 -8.00
C HIS A 144 -3.71 -1.94 -8.45
N ILE A 145 -5.00 -2.28 -8.45
CA ILE A 145 -5.48 -3.56 -8.94
C ILE A 145 -5.56 -3.50 -10.47
N MET A 146 -4.69 -4.25 -11.13
CA MET A 146 -4.49 -4.19 -12.56
C MET A 146 -5.50 -5.08 -13.28
N ARG A 147 -6.33 -4.47 -14.13
CA ARG A 147 -7.32 -5.17 -14.96
C ARG A 147 -7.07 -4.94 -16.44
N LYS A 148 -7.28 -5.97 -17.24
CA LYS A 148 -7.26 -5.91 -18.71
C LYS A 148 -8.55 -5.25 -19.21
N GLY A 149 -8.63 -4.98 -20.52
CA GLY A 149 -9.80 -4.33 -21.13
C GLY A 149 -11.12 -5.10 -20.97
N ASN A 150 -11.05 -6.42 -20.74
CA ASN A 150 -12.20 -7.28 -20.43
C ASN A 150 -12.50 -7.39 -18.91
N GLN A 151 -11.96 -6.50 -18.08
CA GLN A 151 -12.10 -6.49 -16.61
C GLN A 151 -11.45 -7.65 -15.85
N GLU A 152 -10.85 -8.61 -16.56
CA GLU A 152 -10.08 -9.69 -15.94
C GLU A 152 -8.81 -9.13 -15.28
N LEU A 153 -8.45 -9.70 -14.12
CA LEU A 153 -7.19 -9.39 -13.46
C LEU A 153 -6.02 -9.72 -14.39
N GLY A 154 -5.10 -8.77 -14.52
CA GLY A 154 -3.88 -8.96 -15.27
C GLY A 154 -3.25 -7.66 -15.77
N ILE A 155 -1.97 -7.77 -16.08
CA ILE A 155 -1.14 -6.63 -16.47
C ILE A 155 -0.85 -6.71 -17.97
N ASN A 156 -1.03 -5.60 -18.68
CA ASN A 156 -0.63 -5.41 -20.08
C ASN A 156 0.08 -4.06 -20.25
N LYS A 157 0.70 -3.82 -21.41
CA LYS A 157 1.48 -2.60 -21.63
C LYS A 157 0.65 -1.32 -21.49
N THR A 158 -0.63 -1.37 -21.85
CA THR A 158 -1.52 -0.21 -21.83
C THR A 158 -1.90 0.15 -20.40
N ASN A 159 -2.43 -0.79 -19.63
CA ASN A 159 -2.84 -0.52 -18.25
C ASN A 159 -1.65 -0.19 -17.35
N LEU A 160 -0.48 -0.79 -17.60
CA LEU A 160 0.76 -0.47 -16.88
C LEU A 160 1.16 1.00 -17.10
N LYS A 161 1.15 1.49 -18.34
CA LYS A 161 1.45 2.90 -18.63
C LYS A 161 0.48 3.84 -17.93
N THR A 162 -0.81 3.52 -17.95
CA THR A 162 -1.84 4.32 -17.27
C THR A 162 -1.62 4.34 -15.75
N ALA A 163 -1.37 3.17 -15.14
CA ALA A 163 -1.14 3.07 -13.71
C ALA A 163 0.11 3.85 -13.28
N ILE A 164 1.20 3.81 -14.06
CA ILE A 164 2.40 4.64 -13.81
C ILE A 164 2.02 6.12 -13.75
N GLN A 165 1.25 6.62 -14.71
CA GLN A 165 0.87 8.04 -14.74
C GLN A 165 0.01 8.50 -13.55
N GLN A 166 -0.67 7.56 -12.89
CA GLN A 166 -1.54 7.74 -11.72
C GLN A 166 -0.85 7.33 -10.40
N SER A 167 0.41 6.90 -10.47
CA SER A 167 1.17 6.43 -9.32
C SER A 167 1.51 7.56 -8.36
N ALA A 168 1.64 7.23 -7.08
CA ALA A 168 2.09 8.18 -6.06
C ALA A 168 3.50 8.70 -6.38
N LEU A 169 4.37 7.86 -6.95
CA LEU A 169 5.70 8.30 -7.42
C LEU A 169 5.61 9.40 -8.47
N MET A 170 4.74 9.25 -9.48
CA MET A 170 4.57 10.28 -10.51
C MET A 170 3.90 11.55 -9.97
N GLU A 171 3.00 11.44 -8.99
CA GLU A 171 2.47 12.60 -8.27
C GLU A 171 3.60 13.38 -7.58
N LEU A 172 4.52 12.68 -6.89
CA LEU A 172 5.69 13.29 -6.24
C LEU A 172 6.63 13.98 -7.26
N MET A 173 6.95 13.30 -8.36
CA MET A 173 7.85 13.83 -9.40
C MET A 173 7.30 15.06 -10.14
N ARG A 174 5.99 15.28 -10.12
CA ARG A 174 5.35 16.47 -10.70
C ARG A 174 5.28 17.65 -9.71
N ALA A 175 5.43 17.38 -8.42
CA ALA A 175 5.30 18.37 -7.36
C ALA A 175 6.63 19.04 -6.99
N GLY A 176 7.76 18.41 -7.33
CA GLY A 176 9.10 18.99 -7.23
C GLY A 176 9.56 19.64 -8.52
#